data_AF-A0A255EJU0-F1
#
_entry.id   AF-A0A255EJU0-F1
#
_cell.length_a   1.000
_cell.length_b   1.000
_cell.length_c   1.000
_cell.angle_alpha   90.00
_cell.angle_beta   90.00
_cell.angle_gamma   90.00
#
_symmetry.space_group_name_H-M   'P 1'
#
loop_
_entity.id
_entity.type
_entity.pdbx_description
1 polymer ?
#
loop_
_entity_poly.entity_id
_entity_poly.type
_entity_poly.pdbx_seq_one_letter_code
_entity_poly.pdbx_strand_id
1 'polypeptide(L)'
;MADYDDFDLDRSTAQAWDGFAERLAEVVSVIDDGSLTIGSMALDADPAPYVRFTDIGQGDLMAEAASNAALGEAYQLDAADLVGMEQLGWHSPTSVGDRPTPDFWVVEPQLDSERLAGLAVATLRDIYGIQHPVFLAPDQLAEVLTPSNTDEPEPGSALAVADFDATDMVAIMPTSKHHLSEMIAEELTEMFGHVPLADAEGDYAIRVGSTIVFLRPVADHREVLVFAPVVHEVEGRSRAVEVLNDLNAEARFVKFQMLRDRVFVTLSVLAHPFVPAHLHQAVRVISEVADGIDEELAAKLRGRTTFDVEHGE
;
A
#
# COMPACT_ATOMS: atom_id res chain seq x y z
N MET A 1 20.42 20.36 -1.97
CA MET A 1 18.97 20.35 -2.19
C MET A 1 18.73 19.07 -2.96
N ALA A 2 18.28 18.02 -2.28
CA ALA A 2 17.97 16.77 -2.95
C ALA A 2 16.75 17.04 -3.85
N ASP A 3 16.93 16.90 -5.16
CA ASP A 3 15.81 16.79 -6.10
C ASP A 3 15.10 15.48 -5.75
N TYR A 4 14.03 15.58 -4.95
CA TYR A 4 13.07 14.50 -4.78
C TYR A 4 12.16 14.53 -6.00
N ASP A 5 12.62 13.89 -7.07
CA ASP A 5 11.96 13.91 -8.36
C ASP A 5 10.74 12.96 -8.38
N ASP A 6 9.65 13.44 -8.96
CA ASP A 6 8.36 12.76 -9.26
C ASP A 6 8.49 11.35 -9.86
N PHE A 7 9.65 11.05 -10.45
CA PHE A 7 9.95 9.80 -11.10
C PHE A 7 10.39 8.68 -10.14
N ASP A 8 10.74 8.98 -8.88
CA ASP A 8 11.29 8.00 -7.94
C ASP A 8 10.20 7.22 -7.18
N LEU A 9 9.09 7.89 -6.80
CA LEU A 9 7.99 7.27 -6.04
C LEU A 9 7.09 6.39 -6.91
N ASP A 10 6.78 6.84 -8.12
CA ASP A 10 6.07 6.01 -9.09
C ASP A 10 6.88 4.78 -9.48
N ARG A 11 8.21 4.93 -9.59
CA ARG A 11 9.10 3.83 -9.94
C ARG A 11 9.14 2.80 -8.82
N SER A 12 9.26 3.23 -7.57
CA SER A 12 9.14 2.35 -6.39
C SER A 12 7.79 1.61 -6.37
N THR A 13 6.68 2.31 -6.60
CA THR A 13 5.35 1.69 -6.66
C THR A 13 5.22 0.69 -7.81
N ALA A 14 5.70 1.03 -9.00
CA ALA A 14 5.69 0.14 -10.16
C ALA A 14 6.54 -1.11 -9.91
N GLN A 15 7.71 -0.96 -9.30
CA GLN A 15 8.59 -2.07 -8.95
C GLN A 15 7.99 -2.99 -7.89
N ALA A 16 7.26 -2.45 -6.92
CA ALA A 16 6.54 -3.27 -5.95
C ALA A 16 5.47 -4.13 -6.61
N TRP A 17 4.75 -3.59 -7.59
CA TRP A 17 3.80 -4.33 -8.41
C TRP A 17 4.48 -5.39 -9.28
N ASP A 18 5.63 -5.09 -9.89
CA ASP A 18 6.39 -6.06 -10.68
C ASP A 18 6.86 -7.24 -9.80
N GLY A 19 7.45 -6.96 -8.63
CA GLY A 19 7.87 -8.01 -7.70
C GLY A 19 6.71 -8.79 -7.09
N PHE A 20 5.52 -8.18 -6.96
CA PHE A 20 4.31 -8.91 -6.59
C PHE A 20 3.82 -9.82 -7.74
N ALA A 21 3.84 -9.34 -8.99
CA ALA A 21 3.45 -10.12 -10.16
C ALA A 21 4.33 -11.38 -10.33
N GLU A 22 5.65 -11.25 -10.15
CA GLU A 22 6.58 -12.39 -10.20
C GLU A 22 6.23 -13.47 -9.18
N ARG A 23 6.05 -13.08 -7.90
CA ARG A 23 5.67 -14.01 -6.82
C ARG A 23 4.29 -14.62 -7.04
N LEU A 24 3.33 -13.82 -7.53
CA LEU A 24 2.00 -14.31 -7.87
C LEU A 24 2.07 -15.35 -8.99
N ALA A 25 2.90 -15.14 -10.02
CA ALA A 25 3.08 -16.09 -11.11
C ALA A 25 3.64 -17.44 -10.62
N GLU A 26 4.58 -17.42 -9.66
CA GLU A 26 5.10 -18.63 -9.01
C GLU A 26 3.99 -19.39 -8.29
N VAL A 27 3.16 -18.70 -7.51
CA VAL A 27 2.06 -19.33 -6.76
C VAL A 27 0.99 -19.87 -7.71
N VAL A 28 0.58 -19.08 -8.70
CA VAL A 28 -0.41 -19.50 -9.71
C VAL A 28 0.05 -20.75 -10.45
N SER A 29 1.35 -20.89 -10.71
CA SER A 29 1.92 -22.07 -11.40
C SER A 29 1.81 -23.38 -10.63
N VAL A 30 1.56 -23.32 -9.31
CA VAL A 30 1.52 -24.49 -8.42
C VAL A 30 0.16 -24.72 -7.77
N ILE A 31 -0.86 -23.92 -8.10
CA ILE A 31 -2.24 -24.14 -7.62
C ILE A 31 -2.70 -25.54 -8.08
N ASP A 32 -2.97 -26.43 -7.12
CA ASP A 32 -3.50 -27.78 -7.35
C ASP A 32 -4.63 -28.00 -6.35
N ASP A 33 -5.81 -28.38 -6.85
CA ASP A 33 -7.01 -28.68 -6.05
C ASP A 33 -7.42 -27.56 -5.05
N GLY A 34 -7.68 -26.36 -5.56
CA GLY A 34 -8.11 -25.23 -4.74
C GLY A 34 -8.42 -23.94 -5.50
N SER A 35 -8.73 -22.88 -4.73
CA SER A 35 -8.90 -21.52 -5.23
C SER A 35 -8.09 -20.52 -4.43
N LEU A 36 -7.31 -19.66 -5.11
CA LEU A 36 -6.61 -18.54 -4.53
C LEU A 36 -7.42 -17.27 -4.79
N THR A 37 -7.84 -16.54 -3.76
CA THR A 37 -8.46 -15.22 -3.92
C THR A 37 -7.47 -14.14 -3.47
N ILE A 38 -7.48 -13.00 -4.14
CA ILE A 38 -6.66 -11.82 -3.87
C ILE A 38 -7.60 -10.62 -3.82
N GLY A 39 -7.98 -10.22 -2.61
CA GLY A 39 -8.84 -9.07 -2.37
C GLY A 39 -8.12 -7.88 -1.76
N SER A 40 -8.70 -6.69 -1.93
CA SER A 40 -8.38 -5.53 -1.08
C SER A 40 -8.91 -5.76 0.34
N MET A 41 -8.24 -5.19 1.35
CA MET A 41 -8.82 -5.16 2.70
C MET A 41 -10.13 -4.37 2.68
N ALA A 42 -11.24 -5.01 3.04
CA ALA A 42 -12.49 -4.33 3.31
C ALA A 42 -12.40 -3.65 4.67
N LEU A 43 -12.53 -2.32 4.70
CA LEU A 43 -12.56 -1.54 5.95
C LEU A 43 -13.93 -1.63 6.65
N ASP A 44 -14.97 -1.94 5.87
CA ASP A 44 -16.37 -2.05 6.28
C ASP A 44 -16.99 -3.41 5.93
N ALA A 45 -18.27 -3.60 6.24
CA ALA A 45 -19.04 -4.80 5.86
C ALA A 45 -19.32 -4.91 4.34
N ASP A 46 -18.89 -3.92 3.55
CA ASP A 46 -19.11 -3.85 2.11
C ASP A 46 -18.13 -4.76 1.33
N PRO A 47 -18.61 -5.52 0.32
CA PRO A 47 -17.75 -6.41 -0.43
C PRO A 47 -16.70 -5.64 -1.25
N ALA A 48 -15.42 -5.83 -0.88
CA ALA A 48 -14.28 -5.23 -1.55
C ALA A 48 -13.92 -5.95 -2.87
N PRO A 49 -13.20 -5.28 -3.79
CA PRO A 49 -12.71 -5.90 -5.01
C PRO A 49 -11.76 -7.07 -4.77
N TYR A 50 -11.86 -8.06 -5.64
CA TYR A 50 -11.00 -9.24 -5.64
C TYR A 50 -10.72 -9.79 -7.04
N VAL A 51 -9.62 -10.54 -7.14
CA VAL A 51 -9.34 -11.47 -8.24
C VAL A 51 -9.18 -12.86 -7.66
N ARG A 52 -9.82 -13.87 -8.26
CA ARG A 52 -9.80 -15.26 -7.79
C ARG A 52 -9.31 -16.19 -8.90
N PHE A 53 -8.37 -17.07 -8.59
CA PHE A 53 -7.91 -18.15 -9.44
C PHE A 53 -8.44 -19.46 -8.90
N THR A 54 -8.98 -20.31 -9.77
CA THR A 54 -9.51 -21.62 -9.41
C THR A 54 -9.02 -22.65 -10.41
N ASP A 55 -8.45 -23.76 -9.92
CA ASP A 55 -8.15 -24.89 -10.79
C ASP A 55 -9.45 -25.56 -11.26
N ILE A 56 -9.58 -25.70 -12.57
CA ILE A 56 -10.73 -26.35 -13.21
C ILE A 56 -10.35 -27.70 -13.83
N GLY A 57 -9.12 -28.16 -13.58
CA GLY A 57 -8.57 -29.43 -14.04
C GLY A 57 -7.99 -29.37 -15.45
N GLN A 58 -7.33 -30.46 -15.85
CA GLN A 58 -6.62 -30.60 -17.14
C GLN A 58 -5.45 -29.62 -17.36
N GLY A 59 -5.00 -28.94 -16.29
CA GLY A 59 -3.93 -27.93 -16.36
C GLY A 59 -4.42 -26.55 -16.80
N ASP A 60 -5.72 -26.29 -16.72
CA ASP A 60 -6.31 -24.97 -16.98
C ASP A 60 -6.74 -24.31 -15.66
N LEU A 61 -6.51 -23.01 -15.55
CA LEU A 61 -7.00 -22.17 -14.46
C LEU A 61 -8.12 -21.26 -14.95
N MET A 62 -9.15 -21.10 -14.12
CA MET A 62 -10.14 -20.06 -14.27
C MET A 62 -9.76 -18.89 -13.37
N ALA A 63 -9.57 -17.72 -13.97
CA ALA A 63 -9.46 -16.48 -13.21
C ALA A 63 -10.80 -15.74 -13.27
N GLU A 64 -11.18 -15.13 -12.16
CA GLU A 64 -12.39 -14.34 -11.99
C GLU A 64 -12.06 -12.99 -11.33
N ALA A 65 -12.73 -11.92 -11.74
CA ALA A 65 -12.59 -10.60 -11.13
C ALA A 65 -13.97 -10.03 -10.77
N ALA A 66 -14.09 -9.48 -9.56
CA ALA A 66 -15.34 -8.96 -9.01
C ALA A 66 -16.04 -7.98 -9.97
N SER A 67 -17.33 -8.21 -10.22
CA SER A 67 -18.16 -7.27 -10.98
C SER A 67 -19.03 -6.41 -10.07
N ASN A 68 -19.72 -5.42 -10.63
CA ASN A 68 -20.71 -4.60 -9.93
C ASN A 68 -21.85 -5.40 -9.27
N ALA A 69 -22.06 -6.66 -9.65
CA ALA A 69 -23.00 -7.55 -8.97
C ALA A 69 -22.46 -8.10 -7.64
N ALA A 70 -21.13 -8.17 -7.50
CA ALA A 70 -20.43 -8.66 -6.32
C ALA A 70 -19.92 -7.51 -5.42
N LEU A 71 -19.58 -6.36 -5.99
CA LEU A 71 -18.99 -5.20 -5.30
C LEU A 71 -20.01 -4.41 -4.45
N GLY A 72 -19.56 -3.89 -3.31
CA GLY A 72 -20.31 -2.90 -2.52
C GLY A 72 -20.54 -1.58 -3.25
N GLU A 73 -21.38 -0.70 -2.71
CA GLU A 73 -21.71 0.59 -3.37
C GLU A 73 -20.47 1.48 -3.52
N ALA A 74 -19.56 1.45 -2.55
CA ALA A 74 -18.32 2.23 -2.55
C ALA A 74 -17.32 1.81 -3.64
N TYR A 75 -17.44 0.58 -4.18
CA TYR A 75 -16.46 -0.02 -5.09
C TYR A 75 -17.00 -0.25 -6.50
N GLN A 76 -18.18 0.29 -6.83
CA GLN A 76 -18.80 0.10 -8.13
C GLN A 76 -17.93 0.63 -9.27
N LEU A 77 -17.69 -0.21 -10.27
CA LEU A 77 -16.97 0.12 -11.50
C LEU A 77 -17.80 1.06 -12.37
N ASP A 78 -17.15 2.10 -12.88
CA ASP A 78 -17.78 3.03 -13.80
C ASP A 78 -17.76 2.53 -15.26
N ALA A 79 -18.27 3.33 -16.19
CA ALA A 79 -18.32 2.94 -17.60
C ALA A 79 -16.92 2.81 -18.24
N ALA A 80 -15.92 3.57 -17.78
CA ALA A 80 -14.55 3.47 -18.26
C ALA A 80 -13.87 2.21 -17.72
N ASP A 81 -14.08 1.88 -16.46
CA ASP A 81 -13.56 0.68 -15.80
C ASP A 81 -14.09 -0.60 -16.45
N LEU A 82 -15.40 -0.65 -16.75
CA LEU A 82 -16.02 -1.78 -17.45
C LEU A 82 -15.42 -2.00 -18.85
N VAL A 83 -15.14 -0.91 -19.57
CA VAL A 83 -14.44 -0.99 -20.87
C VAL A 83 -12.98 -1.42 -20.67
N GLY A 84 -12.34 -0.96 -19.60
CA GLY A 84 -10.97 -1.36 -19.22
C GLY A 84 -10.86 -2.87 -18.95
N MET A 85 -11.81 -3.47 -18.24
CA MET A 85 -11.87 -4.92 -18.03
C MET A 85 -11.85 -5.70 -19.35
N GLU A 86 -12.70 -5.32 -20.31
CA GLU A 86 -12.75 -5.98 -21.63
C GLU A 86 -11.45 -5.77 -22.43
N GLN A 87 -10.82 -4.59 -22.33
CA GLN A 87 -9.55 -4.30 -23.00
C GLN A 87 -8.37 -5.09 -22.43
N LEU A 88 -8.37 -5.35 -21.12
CA LEU A 88 -7.39 -6.23 -20.46
C LEU A 88 -7.57 -7.71 -20.86
N GLY A 89 -8.73 -8.06 -21.42
CA GLY A 89 -9.03 -9.38 -21.96
C GLY A 89 -10.01 -10.19 -21.11
N TRP A 90 -10.65 -9.58 -20.11
CA TRP A 90 -11.70 -10.23 -19.35
C TRP A 90 -12.97 -10.44 -20.18
N HIS A 91 -13.61 -11.59 -20.02
CA HIS A 91 -14.98 -11.79 -20.50
C HIS A 91 -15.99 -11.23 -19.49
N SER A 92 -16.99 -10.52 -19.99
CA SER A 92 -18.04 -9.93 -19.16
C SER A 92 -18.84 -11.01 -18.42
N PRO A 93 -19.41 -10.70 -17.24
CA PRO A 93 -20.27 -11.61 -16.49
C PRO A 93 -21.38 -12.19 -17.36
N THR A 94 -21.59 -13.50 -17.27
CA THR A 94 -22.61 -14.22 -18.05
C THR A 94 -23.64 -14.84 -17.15
N SER A 95 -24.92 -14.49 -17.33
CA SER A 95 -26.05 -15.11 -16.62
C SER A 95 -26.62 -16.33 -17.35
N VAL A 96 -26.17 -16.61 -18.58
CA VAL A 96 -26.65 -17.68 -19.45
C VAL A 96 -25.46 -18.26 -20.24
N GLY A 97 -25.33 -19.59 -20.29
CA GLY A 97 -24.27 -20.28 -21.04
C GLY A 97 -23.72 -21.49 -20.30
N ASP A 98 -22.65 -22.09 -20.84
CA ASP A 98 -21.99 -23.28 -20.26
C ASP A 98 -21.34 -23.00 -18.90
N ARG A 99 -21.05 -21.72 -18.58
CA ARG A 99 -20.52 -21.27 -17.27
C ARG A 99 -21.14 -19.93 -16.85
N PRO A 100 -22.28 -19.95 -16.13
CA PRO A 100 -22.82 -18.73 -15.57
C PRO A 100 -21.93 -18.26 -14.40
N THR A 101 -21.44 -17.03 -14.46
CA THR A 101 -20.66 -16.40 -13.38
C THR A 101 -21.09 -14.95 -13.22
N PRO A 102 -21.28 -14.47 -11.97
CA PRO A 102 -21.57 -13.07 -11.71
C PRO A 102 -20.35 -12.18 -11.91
N ASP A 103 -19.15 -12.75 -12.06
CA ASP A 103 -17.87 -12.06 -12.16
C ASP A 103 -17.35 -12.00 -13.60
N PHE A 104 -16.40 -11.09 -13.83
CA PHE A 104 -15.59 -11.15 -15.03
C PHE A 104 -14.74 -12.41 -15.01
N TRP A 105 -14.47 -13.03 -16.16
CA TRP A 105 -13.74 -14.31 -16.16
C TRP A 105 -12.82 -14.49 -17.37
N VAL A 106 -11.78 -15.31 -17.19
CA VAL A 106 -10.97 -15.89 -18.27
C VAL A 106 -10.60 -17.33 -17.93
N VAL A 107 -10.29 -18.13 -18.94
CA VAL A 107 -9.71 -19.46 -18.76
C VAL A 107 -8.42 -19.52 -19.54
N GLU A 108 -7.33 -19.84 -18.86
CA GLU A 108 -6.00 -19.92 -19.44
C GLU A 108 -5.27 -21.16 -18.92
N PRO A 109 -4.35 -21.74 -19.70
CA PRO A 109 -3.47 -22.79 -19.20
C PRO A 109 -2.69 -22.32 -17.98
N GLN A 110 -2.54 -23.19 -16.98
CA GLN A 110 -1.71 -22.91 -15.79
C GLN A 110 -0.25 -22.61 -16.17
N LEU A 111 0.22 -23.14 -17.31
CA LEU A 111 1.54 -22.85 -17.86
C LEU A 111 1.73 -21.37 -18.24
N ASP A 112 0.64 -20.62 -18.42
CA ASP A 112 0.65 -19.17 -18.70
C ASP A 112 0.46 -18.35 -17.41
N SER A 113 0.99 -18.83 -16.28
CA SER A 113 0.83 -18.21 -14.95
C SER A 113 1.35 -16.75 -14.90
N GLU A 114 2.39 -16.41 -15.66
CA GLU A 114 2.90 -15.04 -15.80
C GLU A 114 1.84 -14.09 -16.40
N ARG A 115 1.12 -14.57 -17.42
CA ARG A 115 0.03 -13.81 -18.06
C ARG A 115 -1.14 -13.62 -17.09
N LEU A 116 -1.50 -14.68 -16.36
CA LEU A 116 -2.57 -14.65 -15.36
C LEU A 116 -2.24 -13.69 -14.19
N ALA A 117 -1.01 -13.72 -13.70
CA ALA A 117 -0.53 -12.81 -12.67
C ALA A 117 -0.50 -11.34 -13.17
N GLY A 118 0.00 -11.11 -14.38
CA GLY A 118 0.00 -9.79 -15.00
C GLY A 118 -1.41 -9.23 -15.21
N LEU A 119 -2.35 -10.08 -15.63
CA LEU A 119 -3.77 -9.71 -15.76
C LEU A 119 -4.37 -9.31 -14.41
N ALA A 120 -4.12 -10.10 -13.35
CA ALA A 120 -4.60 -9.78 -12.01
C ALA A 120 -4.01 -8.47 -11.48
N VAL A 121 -2.71 -8.26 -11.63
CA VAL A 121 -2.04 -7.02 -11.20
C VAL A 121 -2.55 -5.80 -11.95
N ALA A 122 -2.69 -5.88 -13.28
CA ALA A 122 -3.27 -4.78 -14.06
C ALA A 122 -4.71 -4.49 -13.62
N THR A 123 -5.50 -5.52 -13.31
CA THR A 123 -6.87 -5.35 -12.83
C THR A 123 -6.92 -4.70 -11.45
N LEU A 124 -6.13 -5.20 -10.50
CA LEU A 124 -6.05 -4.66 -9.14
C LEU A 124 -5.56 -3.21 -9.12
N ARG A 125 -4.53 -2.89 -9.90
CA ARG A 125 -3.91 -1.57 -9.93
C ARG A 125 -4.68 -0.57 -10.79
N ASP A 126 -4.97 -0.94 -12.04
CA ASP A 126 -5.42 0.02 -13.07
C ASP A 126 -6.94 0.12 -13.15
N ILE A 127 -7.70 -0.90 -12.67
CA ILE A 127 -9.16 -0.88 -12.67
C ILE A 127 -9.71 -0.70 -11.25
N TYR A 128 -9.27 -1.52 -10.29
CA TYR A 128 -9.72 -1.40 -8.90
C TYR A 128 -9.01 -0.29 -8.12
N GLY A 129 -8.03 0.37 -8.72
CA GLY A 129 -7.35 1.53 -8.13
C GLY A 129 -6.49 1.20 -6.90
N ILE A 130 -6.14 -0.07 -6.68
CA ILE A 130 -5.30 -0.47 -5.55
C ILE A 130 -3.91 0.12 -5.76
N GLN A 131 -3.48 0.95 -4.82
CA GLN A 131 -2.29 1.78 -5.03
C GLN A 131 -0.98 0.97 -4.93
N HIS A 132 -0.96 -0.04 -4.07
CA HIS A 132 0.23 -0.84 -3.76
C HIS A 132 -0.19 -2.25 -3.32
N PRO A 133 0.59 -3.31 -3.62
CA PRO A 133 0.22 -4.68 -3.25
C PRO A 133 0.11 -4.91 -1.72
N VAL A 134 0.67 -4.02 -0.90
CA VAL A 134 0.53 -4.09 0.58
C VAL A 134 -0.90 -3.84 1.08
N PHE A 135 -1.78 -3.25 0.25
CA PHE A 135 -3.19 -3.01 0.60
C PHE A 135 -4.08 -4.25 0.40
N LEU A 136 -3.52 -5.34 -0.11
CA LEU A 136 -4.22 -6.61 -0.28
C LEU A 136 -4.40 -7.30 1.10
N ALA A 137 -5.43 -8.15 1.24
CA ALA A 137 -5.77 -8.80 2.51
C ALA A 137 -4.67 -9.79 3.00
N PRO A 138 -4.19 -9.70 4.26
CA PRO A 138 -3.09 -10.50 4.81
C PRO A 138 -3.31 -12.01 4.72
N ASP A 139 -4.54 -12.46 4.95
CA ASP A 139 -4.96 -13.87 5.01
C ASP A 139 -4.77 -14.58 3.66
N GLN A 140 -4.76 -13.79 2.57
CA GLN A 140 -4.63 -14.22 1.19
C GLN A 140 -3.22 -13.96 0.62
N LEU A 141 -2.38 -13.25 1.37
CA LEU A 141 -0.95 -13.06 1.15
C LEU A 141 -0.14 -14.00 2.04
N ALA A 142 -0.76 -14.76 2.95
CA ALA A 142 -0.07 -15.66 3.87
C ALA A 142 0.65 -16.83 3.17
N GLU A 143 0.16 -17.29 2.01
CA GLU A 143 0.85 -18.31 1.21
C GLU A 143 1.83 -17.72 0.18
N VAL A 144 1.65 -16.45 -0.21
CA VAL A 144 2.42 -15.80 -1.30
C VAL A 144 3.52 -14.87 -0.77
N LEU A 145 3.33 -14.26 0.40
CA LEU A 145 4.20 -13.21 0.95
C LEU A 145 4.71 -13.43 2.38
N THR A 146 4.40 -14.52 3.10
CA THR A 146 4.97 -14.72 4.45
C THR A 146 5.36 -16.17 4.79
N PRO A 147 6.59 -16.41 5.28
CA PRO A 147 6.81 -17.40 6.33
C PRO A 147 6.21 -16.89 7.65
N SER A 148 5.18 -17.59 8.10
CA SER A 148 4.52 -17.64 9.42
C SER A 148 4.81 -16.54 10.45
N ASN A 149 3.77 -15.77 10.82
CA ASN A 149 3.59 -15.28 12.19
C ASN A 149 2.10 -15.33 12.56
N THR A 150 1.79 -16.09 13.59
CA THR A 150 0.54 -16.02 14.36
C THR A 150 0.86 -15.25 15.62
N ASP A 151 0.20 -14.10 15.79
CA ASP A 151 -0.22 -13.48 17.05
C ASP A 151 -0.44 -11.97 16.78
N GLU A 152 -1.68 -11.61 16.50
CA GLU A 152 -2.13 -10.22 16.36
C GLU A 152 -2.12 -9.50 17.73
N PRO A 153 -1.65 -8.25 17.83
CA PRO A 153 -1.94 -7.39 18.97
C PRO A 153 -3.31 -6.69 18.80
N GLU A 154 -4.08 -6.62 19.89
CA GLU A 154 -5.45 -6.08 19.90
C GLU A 154 -5.58 -4.60 19.49
N PRO A 155 -6.72 -4.19 18.89
CA PRO A 155 -7.00 -2.81 18.51
C PRO A 155 -7.20 -1.94 19.76
N GLY A 156 -6.27 -1.02 20.01
CA GLY A 156 -6.33 -0.09 21.13
C GLY A 156 -4.98 0.43 21.63
N SER A 157 -3.86 -0.08 21.13
CA SER A 157 -2.54 0.47 21.46
C SER A 157 -2.23 1.69 20.60
N ALA A 158 -2.87 2.83 20.90
CA ALA A 158 -2.24 4.11 20.63
C ALA A 158 -0.85 4.03 21.26
N LEU A 159 0.21 4.05 20.44
CA LEU A 159 1.62 3.94 20.83
C LEU A 159 1.82 4.53 22.23
N ALA A 160 1.75 3.66 23.24
CA ALA A 160 1.87 4.08 24.62
C ALA A 160 3.21 4.82 24.69
N VAL A 161 3.26 5.89 25.48
CA VAL A 161 4.50 6.63 25.73
C VAL A 161 5.47 5.68 26.41
N ALA A 162 6.16 4.86 25.63
CA ALA A 162 7.35 4.16 26.06
C ALA A 162 8.39 5.27 26.18
N ASP A 163 8.76 5.60 27.42
CA ASP A 163 10.01 6.30 27.65
C ASP A 163 11.11 5.51 26.92
N PHE A 164 11.83 6.17 26.00
CA PHE A 164 12.94 5.57 25.27
C PHE A 164 13.95 4.98 26.27
N ASP A 165 14.36 3.72 26.06
CA ASP A 165 15.41 3.14 26.89
C ASP A 165 16.76 3.78 26.54
N ALA A 166 17.75 3.64 27.42
CA ALA A 166 19.10 4.14 27.24
C ALA A 166 19.77 3.58 25.96
N THR A 167 19.33 2.41 25.48
CA THR A 167 19.75 1.81 24.20
C THR A 167 19.25 2.61 23.00
N ASP A 168 18.02 3.08 23.03
CA ASP A 168 17.39 3.84 21.93
C ASP A 168 18.03 5.23 21.75
N MET A 169 18.70 5.71 22.79
CA MET A 169 19.40 7.00 22.82
C MET A 169 20.86 6.90 22.34
N VAL A 170 21.35 5.72 21.99
CA VAL A 170 22.72 5.53 21.53
C VAL A 170 22.88 6.10 20.11
N ALA A 171 23.82 7.03 19.96
CA ALA A 171 24.18 7.59 18.68
C ALA A 171 25.16 6.66 17.92
N ILE A 172 24.73 6.14 16.78
CA ILE A 172 25.49 5.23 15.93
C ILE A 172 25.83 5.93 14.61
N MET A 173 27.08 5.82 14.15
CA MET A 173 27.50 6.42 12.88
C MET A 173 27.35 5.40 11.76
N PRO A 174 26.36 5.54 10.84
CA PRO A 174 26.30 4.70 9.66
C PRO A 174 27.57 4.89 8.83
N THR A 175 28.06 3.78 8.30
CA THR A 175 29.26 3.73 7.44
C THR A 175 28.90 3.67 5.96
N SER A 176 27.65 3.37 5.63
CA SER A 176 27.11 3.28 4.28
C SER A 176 25.57 3.33 4.31
N LYS A 177 24.93 3.49 3.14
CA LYS A 177 23.46 3.35 3.00
C LYS A 177 23.00 1.97 3.48
N HIS A 178 23.71 0.91 3.10
CA HIS A 178 23.36 -0.45 3.51
C HIS A 178 23.39 -0.62 5.03
N HIS A 179 24.43 -0.10 5.70
CA HIS A 179 24.50 -0.13 7.16
C HIS A 179 23.37 0.70 7.81
N LEU A 180 22.99 1.84 7.22
CA LEU A 180 21.82 2.59 7.68
C LEU A 180 20.52 1.81 7.50
N SER A 181 20.34 1.14 6.35
CA SER A 181 19.21 0.26 6.08
C SER A 181 19.13 -0.91 7.08
N GLU A 182 20.25 -1.55 7.40
CA GLU A 182 20.30 -2.61 8.42
C GLU A 182 19.85 -2.09 9.79
N MET A 183 20.36 -0.94 10.23
CA MET A 183 19.93 -0.32 11.49
C MET A 183 18.44 0.02 11.48
N ILE A 184 17.91 0.59 10.40
CA ILE A 184 16.47 0.87 10.28
C ILE A 184 15.66 -0.43 10.33
N ALA A 185 16.10 -1.47 9.63
CA ALA A 185 15.40 -2.75 9.60
C ALA A 185 15.39 -3.41 10.99
N GLU A 186 16.48 -3.32 11.76
CA GLU A 186 16.56 -3.79 13.14
C GLU A 186 15.54 -3.06 14.02
N GLU A 187 15.53 -1.73 14.00
CA GLU A 187 14.60 -0.93 14.80
C GLU A 187 13.13 -1.18 14.42
N LEU A 188 12.82 -1.24 13.12
CA LEU A 188 11.48 -1.57 12.66
C LEU A 188 11.08 -3.00 13.06
N THR A 189 12.02 -3.95 13.05
CA THR A 189 11.76 -5.32 13.53
C THR A 189 11.44 -5.32 15.03
N GLU A 190 12.14 -4.50 15.82
CA GLU A 190 11.87 -4.36 17.25
C GLU A 190 10.50 -3.70 17.51
N MET A 191 10.17 -2.64 16.76
CA MET A 191 8.90 -1.92 16.89
C MET A 191 7.68 -2.78 16.51
N PHE A 192 7.79 -3.57 15.43
CA PHE A 192 6.64 -4.25 14.82
C PHE A 192 6.68 -5.78 14.97
N GLY A 193 7.76 -6.34 15.51
CA GLY A 193 7.92 -7.77 15.77
C GLY A 193 8.26 -8.63 14.54
N HIS A 194 8.49 -8.04 13.37
CA HIS A 194 8.80 -8.74 12.13
C HIS A 194 9.70 -7.91 11.21
N VAL A 195 10.46 -8.58 10.34
CA VAL A 195 11.38 -7.92 9.41
C VAL A 195 10.58 -7.07 8.41
N PRO A 196 10.83 -5.75 8.31
CA PRO A 196 10.10 -4.88 7.41
C PRO A 196 10.44 -5.20 5.95
N LEU A 197 9.43 -5.14 5.08
CA LEU A 197 9.64 -5.34 3.64
C LEU A 197 10.34 -4.11 3.06
N ALA A 198 11.52 -4.31 2.48
CA ALA A 198 12.22 -3.32 1.69
C ALA A 198 11.87 -3.46 0.20
N ASP A 199 11.68 -2.34 -0.50
CA ASP A 199 11.61 -2.33 -1.96
C ASP A 199 13.00 -2.41 -2.61
N ALA A 200 13.06 -2.39 -3.95
CA ALA A 200 14.32 -2.49 -4.69
C ALA A 200 15.23 -1.25 -4.52
N GLU A 201 14.68 -0.11 -4.10
CA GLU A 201 15.44 1.10 -3.78
C GLU A 201 15.87 1.14 -2.31
N GLY A 202 15.38 0.20 -1.48
CA GLY A 202 15.69 0.04 -0.07
C GLY A 202 14.79 0.86 0.85
N ASP A 203 13.60 1.22 0.39
CA ASP A 203 12.57 1.88 1.19
C ASP A 203 11.72 0.85 1.93
N TYR A 204 11.32 1.20 3.14
CA TYR A 204 10.47 0.35 3.98
C TYR A 204 9.05 0.90 4.00
N ALA A 205 8.06 0.03 3.82
CA ALA A 205 6.66 0.37 4.03
C ALA A 205 6.17 -0.31 5.32
N ILE A 206 5.61 0.48 6.24
CA ILE A 206 5.07 0.00 7.50
C ILE A 206 3.64 0.50 7.69
N ARG A 207 2.81 -0.29 8.37
CA ARG A 207 1.47 0.12 8.78
C ARG A 207 1.48 0.55 10.24
N VAL A 208 0.94 1.74 10.50
CA VAL A 208 0.75 2.26 11.86
C VAL A 208 -0.70 2.70 11.98
N GLY A 209 -1.51 1.93 12.71
CA GLY A 209 -2.94 2.16 12.82
C GLY A 209 -3.65 2.06 11.46
N SER A 210 -4.36 3.12 11.09
CA SER A 210 -4.98 3.29 9.77
C SER A 210 -3.98 3.70 8.69
N THR A 211 -2.86 4.33 9.04
CA THR A 211 -1.97 4.95 8.05
C THR A 211 -0.84 4.02 7.59
N ILE A 212 -0.45 4.14 6.32
CA ILE A 212 0.80 3.58 5.80
C ILE A 212 1.89 4.65 5.81
N VAL A 213 3.03 4.31 6.41
CA VAL A 213 4.21 5.16 6.50
C VAL A 213 5.36 4.51 5.73
N PHE A 214 6.04 5.31 4.92
CA PHE A 214 7.20 4.92 4.16
C PHE A 214 8.46 5.52 4.79
N LEU A 215 9.55 4.74 4.80
CA LEU A 215 10.85 5.15 5.30
C LEU A 215 11.89 4.94 4.21
N ARG A 216 12.52 6.03 3.78
CA ARG A 216 13.54 6.03 2.73
C ARG A 216 14.90 6.44 3.29
N PRO A 217 15.86 5.51 3.38
CA PRO A 217 17.26 5.85 3.65
C PRO A 217 17.86 6.59 2.44
N VAL A 218 18.24 7.85 2.62
CA VAL A 218 18.81 8.66 1.53
C VAL A 218 20.15 8.08 1.07
N ALA A 219 20.45 8.21 -0.23
CA ALA A 219 21.62 7.61 -0.86
C ALA A 219 22.97 7.94 -0.18
N ASP A 220 23.07 9.13 0.41
CA ASP A 220 24.26 9.59 1.11
C ASP A 220 24.31 9.20 2.61
N HIS A 221 23.37 8.35 3.07
CA HIS A 221 23.24 7.82 4.43
C HIS A 221 23.22 8.87 5.55
N ARG A 222 22.87 10.13 5.24
CA ARG A 222 22.80 11.22 6.23
C ARG A 222 21.41 11.48 6.75
N GLU A 223 20.41 10.93 6.09
CA GLU A 223 19.01 11.23 6.32
C GLU A 223 18.16 9.98 6.08
N VAL A 224 17.11 9.84 6.89
CA VAL A 224 15.98 8.95 6.61
C VAL A 224 14.77 9.85 6.41
N LEU A 225 14.15 9.76 5.24
CA LEU A 225 12.91 10.45 4.96
C LEU A 225 11.75 9.55 5.40
N VAL A 226 10.92 10.03 6.32
CA VAL A 226 9.69 9.37 6.73
C VAL A 226 8.52 10.11 6.10
N PHE A 227 7.65 9.43 5.38
CA PHE A 227 6.56 10.09 4.66
C PHE A 227 5.31 9.21 4.54
N ALA A 228 4.16 9.84 4.40
CA ALA A 228 2.88 9.16 4.21
C ALA A 228 1.99 9.96 3.25
N PRO A 229 1.23 9.30 2.35
CA PRO A 229 0.18 9.95 1.60
C PRO A 229 -1.01 10.25 2.53
N VAL A 230 -1.57 11.47 2.42
CA VAL A 230 -2.69 11.91 3.29
C VAL A 230 -3.94 12.31 2.51
N VAL A 231 -3.81 12.83 1.28
CA VAL A 231 -4.96 13.19 0.42
C VAL A 231 -4.66 12.80 -1.02
N HIS A 232 -5.68 12.29 -1.71
CA HIS A 232 -5.65 11.82 -3.09
C HIS A 232 -6.61 12.64 -3.98
N GLU A 233 -6.44 12.54 -5.31
CA GLU A 233 -7.35 13.09 -6.31
C GLU A 233 -7.64 14.59 -6.12
N VAL A 234 -6.63 15.37 -5.74
CA VAL A 234 -6.81 16.79 -5.41
C VAL A 234 -7.18 17.61 -6.64
N GLU A 235 -8.43 18.06 -6.70
CA GLU A 235 -8.90 18.98 -7.72
C GLU A 235 -8.44 20.43 -7.46
N GLY A 236 -7.87 21.08 -8.47
CA GLY A 236 -7.56 22.52 -8.40
C GLY A 236 -6.27 22.84 -7.66
N ARG A 237 -5.14 22.48 -8.31
CA ARG A 237 -3.75 22.67 -7.84
C ARG A 237 -3.46 24.02 -7.18
N SER A 238 -3.97 25.13 -7.72
CA SER A 238 -3.70 26.47 -7.18
C SER A 238 -4.28 26.68 -5.77
N ARG A 239 -5.50 26.16 -5.51
CA ARG A 239 -6.14 26.26 -4.20
C ARG A 239 -5.45 25.34 -3.20
N ALA A 240 -5.10 24.14 -3.65
CA ALA A 240 -4.40 23.19 -2.80
C ALA A 240 -3.03 23.70 -2.35
N VAL A 241 -2.26 24.35 -3.22
CA VAL A 241 -0.97 24.97 -2.84
C VAL A 241 -1.14 26.06 -1.78
N GLU A 242 -2.22 26.84 -1.82
CA GLU A 242 -2.54 27.84 -0.78
C GLU A 242 -2.81 27.16 0.57
N VAL A 243 -3.67 26.14 0.59
CA VAL A 243 -4.00 25.37 1.80
C VAL A 243 -2.76 24.68 2.37
N LEU A 244 -1.92 24.09 1.53
CA LEU A 244 -0.66 23.47 1.94
C LEU A 244 0.34 24.49 2.49
N ASN A 245 0.32 25.74 2.01
CA ASN A 245 1.16 26.80 2.56
C ASN A 245 0.74 27.14 3.99
N ASP A 246 -0.56 27.29 4.22
CA ASP A 246 -1.12 27.57 5.54
C ASP A 246 -0.83 26.41 6.52
N LEU A 247 -1.03 25.16 6.10
CA LEU A 247 -0.68 23.99 6.89
C LEU A 247 0.81 23.95 7.24
N ASN A 248 1.68 24.23 6.27
CA ASN A 248 3.12 24.26 6.51
C ASN A 248 3.55 25.44 7.41
N ALA A 249 2.78 26.53 7.47
CA ALA A 249 3.05 27.64 8.37
C ALA A 249 2.74 27.28 9.84
N GLU A 250 1.78 26.40 10.07
CA GLU A 250 1.40 25.91 11.40
C GLU A 250 2.16 24.63 11.81
N ALA A 251 2.58 23.83 10.83
CA ALA A 251 3.32 22.58 11.05
C ALA A 251 4.71 22.84 11.63
N ARG A 252 5.00 22.18 12.76
CA ARG A 252 6.29 22.34 13.46
C ARG A 252 7.39 21.40 12.95
N PHE A 253 7.04 20.15 12.73
CA PHE A 253 8.02 19.07 12.46
C PHE A 253 7.95 18.57 11.02
N VAL A 254 6.72 18.43 10.52
CA VAL A 254 6.46 17.85 9.20
C VAL A 254 6.37 18.93 8.12
N LYS A 255 6.45 18.49 6.87
CA LYS A 255 6.10 19.30 5.71
C LYS A 255 5.06 18.60 4.85
N PHE A 256 4.06 19.34 4.44
CA PHE A 256 3.10 18.92 3.44
C PHE A 256 3.57 19.31 2.05
N GLN A 257 3.58 18.35 1.13
CA GLN A 257 4.00 18.56 -0.24
C GLN A 257 2.97 17.96 -1.18
N MET A 258 2.70 18.68 -2.27
CA MET A 258 1.88 18.15 -3.35
C MET A 258 2.80 17.53 -4.40
N LEU A 259 2.55 16.25 -4.68
CA LEU A 259 3.12 15.56 -5.82
C LEU A 259 1.97 15.13 -6.72
N ARG A 260 1.98 15.65 -7.96
CA ARG A 260 0.87 15.51 -8.93
C ARG A 260 -0.48 15.96 -8.35
N ASP A 261 -1.37 15.00 -8.09
CA ASP A 261 -2.73 15.13 -7.57
C ASP A 261 -2.84 14.59 -6.12
N ARG A 262 -1.71 14.32 -5.46
CA ARG A 262 -1.65 13.77 -4.10
C ARG A 262 -0.90 14.69 -3.15
N VAL A 263 -1.30 14.66 -1.89
CA VAL A 263 -0.61 15.34 -0.79
C VAL A 263 0.11 14.31 0.06
N PHE A 264 1.38 14.58 0.31
CA PHE A 264 2.22 13.81 1.21
C PHE A 264 2.58 14.65 2.42
N VAL A 265 2.59 14.01 3.59
CA VAL A 265 3.28 14.52 4.77
C VAL A 265 4.67 13.89 4.83
N THR A 266 5.69 14.70 5.13
CA THR A 266 7.09 14.29 5.13
C THR A 266 7.81 14.78 6.38
N LEU A 267 8.75 14.00 6.90
CA LEU A 267 9.62 14.34 8.02
C LEU A 267 11.02 13.78 7.77
N SER A 268 12.01 14.67 7.80
CA SER A 268 13.42 14.32 7.66
C SER A 268 14.04 13.97 9.01
N VAL A 269 14.60 12.79 9.14
CA VAL A 269 15.36 12.35 10.31
C VAL A 269 16.84 12.34 9.97
N LEU A 270 17.65 13.09 10.73
CA LEU A 270 19.10 13.04 10.58
C LEU A 270 19.60 11.67 11.05
N ALA A 271 20.41 11.03 10.22
CA ALA A 271 20.95 9.69 10.44
C ALA A 271 22.47 9.67 10.60
N HIS A 272 23.12 10.83 10.77
CA HIS A 272 24.57 10.90 10.94
C HIS A 272 24.96 11.85 12.09
N PRO A 273 24.89 11.40 13.36
CA PRO A 273 24.62 10.01 13.77
C PRO A 273 23.14 9.62 13.73
N PHE A 274 22.88 8.33 13.52
CA PHE A 274 21.59 7.69 13.66
C PHE A 274 21.32 7.44 15.15
N VAL A 275 20.12 7.77 15.60
CA VAL A 275 19.66 7.53 16.97
C VAL A 275 18.29 6.87 16.85
N PRO A 276 18.12 5.61 17.30
CA PRO A 276 16.85 4.88 17.20
C PRO A 276 15.63 5.65 17.70
N ALA A 277 15.76 6.33 18.84
CA ALA A 277 14.69 7.15 19.42
C ALA A 277 14.17 8.23 18.46
N HIS A 278 15.03 8.81 17.61
CA HIS A 278 14.58 9.78 16.61
C HIS A 278 13.78 9.14 15.48
N LEU A 279 14.11 7.90 15.09
CA LEU A 279 13.32 7.14 14.11
C LEU A 279 11.93 6.83 14.67
N HIS A 280 11.88 6.30 15.90
CA HIS A 280 10.63 5.98 16.60
C HIS A 280 9.74 7.23 16.75
N GLN A 281 10.34 8.35 17.17
CA GLN A 281 9.63 9.62 17.27
C GLN A 281 9.11 10.09 15.91
N ALA A 282 9.89 9.92 14.84
CA ALA A 282 9.49 10.34 13.51
C ALA A 282 8.33 9.53 12.95
N VAL A 283 8.38 8.20 13.08
CA VAL A 283 7.27 7.30 12.71
C VAL A 283 6.01 7.70 13.47
N ARG A 284 6.11 7.94 14.78
CA ARG A 284 4.98 8.38 15.60
C ARG A 284 4.41 9.72 15.14
N VAL A 285 5.25 10.74 14.95
CA VAL A 285 4.82 12.08 14.53
C VAL A 285 4.13 12.02 13.17
N ILE A 286 4.68 11.27 12.20
CA ILE A 286 4.05 11.12 10.88
C ILE A 286 2.72 10.38 10.98
N SER A 287 2.63 9.33 11.79
CA SER A 287 1.39 8.57 11.97
C SER A 287 0.31 9.41 12.64
N GLU A 288 0.63 10.11 13.74
CA GLU A 288 -0.30 11.01 14.44
C GLU A 288 -0.79 12.15 13.53
N VAL A 289 0.11 12.71 12.70
CA VAL A 289 -0.30 13.74 11.74
C VAL A 289 -1.19 13.12 10.68
N ALA A 290 -0.80 12.01 10.06
CA ALA A 290 -1.56 11.40 8.98
C ALA A 290 -2.94 10.90 9.42
N ASP A 291 -3.06 10.28 10.59
CA ASP A 291 -4.35 9.91 11.18
C ASP A 291 -5.17 11.13 11.60
N GLY A 292 -4.51 12.23 11.97
CA GLY A 292 -5.14 13.50 12.35
C GLY A 292 -5.51 14.41 11.17
N ILE A 293 -5.14 14.06 9.93
CA ILE A 293 -5.61 14.76 8.74
C ILE A 293 -7.07 14.36 8.51
N ASP A 294 -7.96 15.33 8.69
CA ASP A 294 -9.41 15.13 8.69
C ASP A 294 -10.04 15.15 7.30
N GLU A 295 -11.28 14.63 7.24
CA GLU A 295 -12.21 14.81 6.10
C GLU A 295 -12.41 16.29 5.76
N GLU A 296 -12.24 17.21 6.72
CA GLU A 296 -12.35 18.66 6.49
C GLU A 296 -11.21 19.17 5.59
N LEU A 297 -10.00 18.65 5.73
CA LEU A 297 -8.89 18.97 4.85
C LEU A 297 -9.06 18.34 3.47
N ALA A 298 -9.51 17.09 3.40
CA ALA A 298 -9.86 16.46 2.13
C ALA A 298 -10.97 17.24 1.41
N ALA A 299 -12.01 17.68 2.13
CA ALA A 299 -13.09 18.52 1.61
C ALA A 299 -12.60 19.92 1.18
N LYS A 300 -11.70 20.57 1.93
CA LYS A 300 -11.07 21.85 1.54
C LYS A 300 -10.21 21.71 0.29
N LEU A 301 -9.63 20.54 0.06
CA LEU A 301 -8.82 20.19 -1.09
C LEU A 301 -9.63 19.54 -2.22
N ARG A 302 -10.93 19.25 -2.02
CA ARG A 302 -11.77 18.43 -2.91
C ARG A 302 -11.10 17.12 -3.32
N GLY A 303 -10.35 16.51 -2.41
CA GLY A 303 -9.72 15.20 -2.58
C GLY A 303 -10.37 14.14 -1.69
N ARG A 304 -9.85 12.92 -1.75
CA ARG A 304 -10.24 11.80 -0.87
C ARG A 304 -9.11 11.46 0.10
N THR A 305 -9.42 11.07 1.33
CA THR A 305 -8.40 10.54 2.26
C THR A 305 -8.05 9.10 1.88
N THR A 306 -6.89 8.61 2.35
CA THR A 306 -6.46 7.22 2.11
C THR A 306 -7.40 6.20 2.77
N PHE A 307 -8.13 6.60 3.82
CA PHE A 307 -9.08 5.78 4.56
C PHE A 307 -10.25 6.67 5.03
N ASP A 308 -11.44 6.48 4.45
CA ASP A 308 -12.68 7.06 4.98
C ASP A 308 -13.08 6.27 6.23
N VAL A 309 -13.29 6.95 7.36
CA VAL A 309 -13.79 6.33 8.59
C VAL A 309 -15.11 7.01 8.93
N GLU A 310 -16.22 6.52 8.36
CA GLU A 310 -17.54 7.04 8.72
C GLU A 310 -17.82 6.79 10.21
N HIS A 311 -17.80 7.87 10.99
CA HIS A 311 -18.30 7.86 12.37
C HIS A 311 -19.84 7.85 12.34
N GLY A 312 -20.43 6.66 12.36
CA GLY A 312 -21.86 6.46 12.55
C GLY A 312 -22.34 6.89 13.94
N GLU A 313 -23.43 7.66 13.97
CA GLU A 313 -24.16 8.15 15.16
C GLU A 313 -24.67 7.04 16.11
#